data_AF-A0A6C0DWS6-F1
#
_entry.id   AF-A0A6C0DWS6-F1
#
_cell.length_a   1.000
_cell.length_b   1.000
_cell.length_c   1.000
_cell.angle_alpha   90.00
_cell.angle_beta   90.00
_cell.angle_gamma   90.00
#
_symmetry.space_group_name_H-M   'P 1'
#
loop_
_entity.id
_entity.type
_entity.pdbx_description
1 polymer ?
#
loop_
_entity_poly.entity_id
_entity_poly.type
_entity_poly.pdbx_seq_one_letter_code
_entity_poly.pdbx_strand_id
1 'polypeptide(L)'
;MNEKILKFEKGPPGKKYTAYVQNKATQKIRKIHFGASDYQQYKDRTPLKYYSHKNHNNRKRMRNYFNRHSGTKKRSTAIILEKKKSNGYYNAKILSHIYLW
;
A
#
# COMPACT_ATOMS: atom_id res chain seq x y z
N MET A 1 4.67 -2.09 14.07
CA MET A 1 3.55 -1.23 13.61
C MET A 1 2.69 -0.91 14.81
N ASN A 2 2.43 0.38 15.00
CA ASN A 2 1.61 0.92 16.10
C ASN A 2 0.11 0.86 15.75
N GLU A 3 -0.19 0.58 14.49
CA GLU A 3 -1.55 0.40 13.98
C GLU A 3 -1.76 -1.04 13.51
N LYS A 4 -3.03 -1.48 13.50
CA LYS A 4 -3.48 -2.70 12.83
C LYS A 4 -4.50 -2.35 11.74
N ILE A 5 -4.49 -3.09 10.63
CA ILE A 5 -5.48 -2.95 9.57
C ILE A 5 -6.70 -3.77 9.97
N LEU A 6 -7.88 -3.15 10.00
CA LEU A 6 -9.15 -3.81 10.35
C LEU A 6 -9.83 -4.39 9.11
N LYS A 7 -9.99 -3.57 8.07
CA LYS A 7 -10.64 -3.96 6.82
C LYS A 7 -10.16 -3.12 5.64
N PHE A 8 -10.47 -3.63 4.46
CA PHE A 8 -10.36 -2.91 3.20
C PHE A 8 -11.75 -2.65 2.64
N GLU A 9 -11.89 -1.53 1.93
CA GLU A 9 -13.06 -1.19 1.12
C GLU A 9 -12.61 -0.66 -0.24
N LYS A 10 -13.53 -0.60 -1.20
CA LYS A 10 -13.30 0.11 -2.45
C LYS A 10 -13.00 1.59 -2.16
N GLY A 11 -12.03 2.14 -2.87
CA GLY A 11 -11.64 3.54 -2.73
C GLY A 11 -12.69 4.51 -3.29
N PRO A 12 -12.67 5.77 -2.85
CA PRO A 12 -13.42 6.85 -3.50
C PRO A 12 -12.94 7.07 -4.95
N PRO A 13 -13.64 7.88 -5.77
CA PRO A 13 -13.19 8.24 -7.12
C PRO A 13 -11.72 8.65 -7.16
N GLY A 14 -10.99 8.12 -8.15
CA GLY A 14 -9.54 8.33 -8.30
C GLY A 14 -8.65 7.44 -7.43
N LYS A 15 -9.20 6.71 -6.45
CA LYS A 15 -8.44 5.80 -5.56
C LYS A 15 -8.88 4.35 -5.73
N LYS A 16 -7.94 3.41 -5.59
CA LYS A 16 -8.26 1.98 -5.67
C LYS A 16 -8.96 1.49 -4.40
N TYR A 17 -8.34 1.71 -3.25
CA TYR A 17 -8.77 1.13 -1.98
C TYR A 17 -8.75 2.12 -0.84
N THR A 18 -9.56 1.84 0.17
CA THR A 18 -9.52 2.46 1.49
C THR A 18 -9.15 1.40 2.52
N ALA A 19 -8.11 1.63 3.31
CA ALA A 19 -7.80 0.81 4.47
C ALA A 19 -8.30 1.50 5.74
N TYR A 20 -8.98 0.75 6.59
CA TYR A 20 -9.34 1.17 7.94
C TYR A 20 -8.23 0.71 8.88
N VAL A 21 -7.53 1.66 9.47
CA VAL A 21 -6.44 1.37 10.39
C VAL A 21 -6.80 1.85 11.79
N GLN A 22 -6.50 1.03 12.79
CA GLN A 22 -6.74 1.34 14.19
C GLN A 22 -5.41 1.51 14.90
N ASN A 23 -5.26 2.63 15.60
CA ASN A 23 -4.15 2.85 16.53
C ASN A 23 -4.32 1.91 17.74
N LYS A 24 -3.28 1.12 18.05
CA LYS A 24 -3.35 0.11 19.11
C LYS A 24 -3.43 0.71 20.52
N ALA A 25 -2.87 1.90 20.73
CA ALA A 25 -2.86 2.58 22.03
C ALA A 25 -4.16 3.35 22.27
N THR A 26 -4.56 4.19 21.31
CA THR A 26 -5.73 5.08 21.47
C THR A 26 -7.05 4.46 21.01
N GLN A 27 -7.01 3.28 20.38
CA GLN A 27 -8.15 2.63 19.73
C GLN A 27 -8.83 3.44 18.62
N LYS A 28 -8.35 4.65 18.31
CA LYS A 28 -8.88 5.53 17.26
C LYS A 28 -8.70 4.89 15.88
N ILE A 29 -9.74 5.00 15.07
CA ILE A 29 -9.78 4.47 13.70
C ILE A 29 -9.65 5.63 12.73
N ARG A 30 -8.83 5.45 11.69
CA ARG A 30 -8.75 6.38 10.55
C ARG A 30 -8.74 5.64 9.23
N LYS A 31 -9.15 6.34 8.18
CA LYS A 31 -9.19 5.84 6.80
C LYS A 31 -7.94 6.28 6.05
N ILE A 32 -7.36 5.38 5.26
CA ILE A 32 -6.25 5.69 4.36
C ILE A 32 -6.62 5.24 2.96
N HIS A 33 -6.74 6.19 2.04
CA HIS A 33 -6.95 5.90 0.63
C HIS A 33 -5.61 5.66 -0.07
N PHE A 34 -5.50 4.60 -0.87
CA PHE A 34 -4.26 4.25 -1.55
C PHE A 34 -4.49 3.59 -2.92
N GLY A 35 -3.46 3.67 -3.77
CA GLY A 35 -3.51 3.28 -5.17
C GLY A 35 -4.34 4.25 -6.02
N ALA A 36 -3.89 4.50 -7.25
CA ALA A 36 -4.63 5.33 -8.22
C ALA A 36 -5.48 4.43 -9.13
N SER A 37 -6.76 4.73 -9.32
CA SER A 37 -7.72 3.83 -9.97
C SER A 37 -7.44 3.63 -11.47
N ASP A 38 -6.89 4.63 -12.11
CA ASP A 38 -6.50 4.72 -13.53
C ASP A 38 -5.24 3.90 -13.88
N TYR A 39 -4.23 3.86 -13.01
CA TYR A 39 -2.97 3.18 -13.31
C TYR A 39 -2.99 1.65 -13.08
N GLN A 40 -2.15 0.94 -13.86
CA GLN A 40 -1.81 -0.46 -13.60
C GLN A 40 -0.90 -0.60 -12.37
N GLN A 41 -0.88 -1.80 -11.80
CA GLN A 41 -0.01 -2.16 -10.67
C GLN A 41 0.72 -3.48 -10.92
N TYR A 42 1.73 -3.82 -10.11
CA TYR A 42 2.44 -5.09 -10.26
C TYR A 42 1.53 -6.27 -9.95
N LYS A 43 0.97 -6.30 -8.74
CA LYS A 43 0.05 -7.34 -8.29
C LYS A 43 -0.80 -6.82 -7.16
N ASP A 44 -2.12 -6.87 -7.35
CA ASP A 44 -3.11 -6.66 -6.31
C ASP A 44 -3.09 -7.83 -5.32
N ARG A 45 -2.60 -7.55 -4.12
CA ARG A 45 -2.50 -8.46 -2.99
C ARG A 45 -3.47 -8.09 -1.87
N THR A 46 -4.40 -7.17 -2.13
CA THR A 46 -5.49 -6.90 -1.17
C THR A 46 -6.40 -8.13 -1.06
N PRO A 47 -7.11 -8.33 0.07
CA PRO A 47 -8.10 -9.39 0.18
C PRO A 47 -9.24 -9.28 -0.84
N LEU A 48 -9.58 -8.06 -1.25
CA LEU A 48 -10.73 -7.76 -2.14
C LEU A 48 -10.45 -8.05 -3.62
N LYS A 49 -9.21 -7.80 -4.09
CA LYS A 49 -8.78 -8.05 -5.48
C LYS A 49 -9.61 -7.37 -6.59
N TYR A 50 -10.39 -6.34 -6.28
CA TYR A 50 -11.20 -5.58 -7.25
C TYR A 50 -10.40 -5.05 -8.45
N TYR A 51 -9.11 -4.74 -8.27
CA TYR A 51 -8.26 -4.20 -9.34
C TYR A 51 -7.32 -5.25 -9.94
N SER A 52 -7.46 -6.53 -9.61
CA SER A 52 -6.58 -7.60 -10.10
C SER A 52 -6.48 -7.69 -11.63
N HIS A 53 -7.53 -7.30 -12.36
CA HIS A 53 -7.53 -7.17 -13.82
C HIS A 53 -6.54 -6.12 -14.37
N LYS A 54 -6.04 -5.20 -13.54
CA LYS A 54 -5.00 -4.20 -13.89
C LYS A 54 -3.58 -4.63 -13.50
N ASN A 55 -3.39 -5.89 -13.09
CA ASN A 55 -2.07 -6.41 -12.74
C ASN A 55 -1.21 -6.61 -13.99
N HIS A 56 -0.05 -5.96 -14.04
CA HIS A 56 0.88 -6.12 -15.16
C HIS A 56 1.96 -7.19 -14.91
N ASN A 57 2.17 -7.65 -13.66
CA ASN A 57 3.13 -8.69 -13.25
C ASN A 57 4.61 -8.52 -13.68
N ASN A 58 4.97 -7.41 -14.35
CA ASN A 58 6.33 -7.07 -14.73
C ASN A 58 7.22 -6.71 -13.52
N ARG A 59 8.19 -7.59 -13.20
CA ARG A 59 9.14 -7.42 -12.08
C ARG A 59 10.09 -6.24 -12.27
N LYS A 60 10.48 -5.89 -13.50
CA LYS A 60 11.36 -4.73 -13.78
C LYS A 60 10.63 -3.43 -13.41
N ARG A 61 9.36 -3.27 -13.79
CA ARG A 61 8.52 -2.13 -13.39
C ARG A 61 8.38 -2.02 -11.87
N MET A 62 8.16 -3.15 -11.18
CA MET A 62 8.11 -3.20 -9.72
C MET A 62 9.42 -2.73 -9.06
N ARG A 63 10.57 -3.26 -9.49
CA ARG A 63 11.89 -2.85 -8.97
C ARG A 63 12.16 -1.37 -9.21
N ASN A 64 11.84 -0.85 -10.39
CA ASN A 64 12.00 0.56 -10.72
C ASN A 64 11.10 1.45 -9.86
N TYR A 65 9.87 1.03 -9.60
CA TYR A 65 8.95 1.71 -8.69
C TYR A 65 9.57 1.84 -7.28
N PHE A 66 10.06 0.73 -6.70
CA PHE A 66 10.71 0.78 -5.38
C PHE A 66 12.00 1.59 -5.38
N ASN A 67 12.79 1.54 -6.46
CA ASN A 67 14.03 2.31 -6.57
C ASN A 67 13.75 3.82 -6.54
N ARG A 68 12.75 4.28 -7.31
CA ARG A 68 12.36 5.69 -7.35
C ARG A 68 11.75 6.17 -6.03
N HIS A 69 10.91 5.35 -5.41
CA HIS A 69 10.13 5.76 -4.24
C HIS A 69 10.83 5.52 -2.91
N SER A 70 11.74 4.55 -2.81
CA SER A 70 12.44 4.19 -1.55
C SER A 70 13.94 4.05 -1.69
N GLY A 71 14.53 4.33 -2.88
CA GLY A 71 15.98 4.23 -3.09
C GLY A 71 16.51 2.79 -3.15
N THR A 72 15.64 1.78 -3.24
CA THR A 72 16.05 0.37 -3.27
C THR A 72 15.18 -0.45 -4.22
N LYS A 73 15.78 -1.41 -4.92
CA LYS A 73 15.05 -2.34 -5.80
C LYS A 73 14.35 -3.47 -5.03
N LYS A 74 14.71 -3.70 -3.76
CA LYS A 74 14.19 -4.80 -2.94
C LYS A 74 12.91 -4.38 -2.22
N ARG A 75 11.79 -5.07 -2.48
CA ARG A 75 10.46 -4.80 -1.87
C ARG A 75 10.49 -4.86 -0.34
N SER A 76 11.12 -5.87 0.24
CA SER A 76 11.21 -6.04 1.70
C SER A 76 11.94 -4.86 2.35
N THR A 77 13.10 -4.50 1.80
CA THR A 77 13.90 -3.34 2.26
C THR A 77 13.11 -2.05 2.12
N ALA A 78 12.44 -1.80 0.99
CA ALA A 78 11.60 -0.62 0.80
C ALA A 78 10.49 -0.52 1.87
N ILE A 79 9.77 -1.62 2.13
CA ILE A 79 8.71 -1.65 3.16
C ILE A 79 9.28 -1.36 4.56
N ILE A 80 10.43 -1.93 4.91
CA ILE A 80 11.08 -1.71 6.22
C ILE A 80 11.49 -0.22 6.36
N LEU A 81 12.12 0.35 5.34
CA LEU A 81 12.53 1.75 5.33
C LEU A 81 11.34 2.70 5.50
N GLU A 82 10.25 2.49 4.74
CA GLU A 82 9.06 3.35 4.85
C GLU A 82 8.36 3.20 6.21
N LYS A 83 8.32 1.99 6.79
CA LYS A 83 7.79 1.76 8.14
C LYS A 83 8.62 2.49 9.21
N LYS A 84 9.95 2.50 9.08
CA LYS A 84 10.85 3.25 9.97
C LYS A 84 10.63 4.75 9.85
N LYS A 85 10.59 5.29 8.61
CA LYS A 85 10.34 6.71 8.34
C LYS A 85 8.99 7.20 8.88
N SER A 86 7.98 6.32 8.88
CA SER A 86 6.64 6.66 9.36
C SER A 86 6.42 6.40 10.86
N ASN A 87 7.49 6.17 11.64
CA ASN A 87 7.41 5.82 13.07
C ASN A 87 6.42 4.70 13.38
N GLY A 88 6.29 3.71 12.48
CA GLY A 88 5.40 2.57 12.67
C GLY A 88 3.91 2.81 12.40
N TYR A 89 3.54 3.95 11.79
CA TYR A 89 2.17 4.24 11.33
C TYR A 89 2.00 3.91 9.85
N TYR A 90 0.80 3.48 9.44
CA TYR A 90 0.49 3.23 8.04
C TYR A 90 0.29 4.56 7.29
N ASN A 91 0.70 4.58 6.03
CA ASN A 91 0.40 5.65 5.09
C ASN A 91 0.09 5.04 3.71
N ALA A 92 -0.39 5.86 2.78
CA ALA A 92 -0.78 5.40 1.45
C ALA A 92 0.36 4.72 0.68
N LYS A 93 1.60 5.18 0.87
CA LYS A 93 2.80 4.64 0.22
C LYS A 93 3.14 3.24 0.76
N ILE A 94 3.15 3.06 2.08
CA ILE A 94 3.36 1.75 2.73
C ILE A 94 2.29 0.76 2.26
N LEU A 95 1.02 1.18 2.24
CA LEU A 95 -0.07 0.32 1.77
C LEU A 95 0.11 -0.04 0.28
N SER A 96 0.51 0.92 -0.56
CA SER A 96 0.82 0.65 -1.97
C SER A 96 2.00 -0.32 -2.15
N HIS A 97 3.04 -0.20 -1.32
CA HIS A 97 4.22 -1.10 -1.33
C HIS A 97 3.90 -2.52 -0.87
N ILE A 98 2.96 -2.66 0.07
CA ILE A 98 2.56 -3.96 0.58
C ILE A 98 1.58 -4.62 -0.40
N TYR A 99 0.60 -3.88 -0.90
CA TYR A 99 -0.57 -4.48 -1.54
C TYR A 99 -0.62 -4.33 -3.06
N LEU A 100 0.07 -3.38 -3.67
CA LEU A 100 -0.07 -3.12 -5.12
C LEU A 100 1.24 -3.30 -5.89
N TRP A 101 2.38 -2.96 -5.28
CA TRP A 101 3.71 -3.07 -5.86
C TRP A 101 4.48 -4.23 -5.22
#